data_AF-A0A520G5N4-F1
#
_entry.id   AF-A0A520G5N4-F1
#
_cell.length_a   1.000
_cell.length_b   1.000
_cell.length_c   1.000
_cell.angle_alpha   90.00
_cell.angle_beta   90.00
_cell.angle_gamma   90.00
#
_symmetry.space_group_name_H-M   'P 1'
#
loop_
_entity.id
_entity.type
_entity.pdbx_description
1 polymer ?
#
loop_
_entity_poly.entity_id
_entity_poly.type
_entity_poly.pdbx_seq_one_letter_code
_entity_poly.pdbx_strand_id
1 'polypeptide(L)' 'VEDGIGRAVAAHDDRPADAIFDYPDDLKFHSSMTLFADVAPDEAVFQTCLDRFFDGAGDPATLARI' A
#
# COMPACT_ATOMS: atom_id res chain seq x y z
N VAL A 1 23.19 -3.54 9.46
CA VAL A 1 22.47 -3.71 8.17
C VAL A 1 21.01 -3.94 8.53
N GLU A 2 20.05 -3.50 7.70
CA GLU A 2 18.59 -3.42 7.99
C GLU A 2 18.06 -2.03 8.42
N ASP A 3 18.61 -0.94 7.86
CA ASP A 3 17.96 0.39 7.88
C ASP A 3 17.27 0.65 6.51
N GLY A 4 16.39 -0.27 6.12
CA GLY A 4 15.80 -0.34 4.78
C GLY A 4 14.32 -0.01 4.78
N ILE A 5 13.94 1.04 4.05
CA ILE A 5 12.58 1.35 3.57
C ILE A 5 11.58 1.84 4.63
N GLY A 6 11.57 1.30 5.86
CA GLY A 6 10.59 1.67 6.90
C GLY A 6 10.58 3.15 7.30
N ARG A 7 11.73 3.84 7.25
CA ARG A 7 11.83 5.26 7.63
C ARG A 7 11.37 6.23 6.54
N ALA A 8 11.33 5.82 5.28
CA ALA A 8 10.97 6.73 4.19
C ALA A 8 9.44 6.99 4.12
N VAL A 9 8.62 6.07 4.62
CA VAL A 9 7.16 6.18 4.59
C VAL A 9 6.58 6.81 5.87
N ALA A 10 7.27 6.66 7.01
CA ALA A 10 6.83 7.21 8.30
C ALA A 10 7.03 8.74 8.46
N ALA A 11 7.63 9.43 7.47
CA ALA A 11 7.92 10.86 7.55
C ALA A 11 6.88 11.78 6.88
N HIS A 12 5.82 11.22 6.30
CA HIS A 12 4.76 11.99 5.67
C HIS A 12 3.46 11.74 6.44
N ASP A 13 3.25 12.40 7.57
CA ASP A 13 2.10 12.15 8.45
C ASP A 13 0.77 12.76 7.94
N ASP A 14 0.77 13.59 6.90
CA ASP A 14 -0.39 14.46 6.58
C ASP A 14 -0.76 14.59 5.09
N ARG A 15 -0.43 13.60 4.24
CA ARG A 15 -0.75 13.68 2.80
C ARG A 15 -1.58 12.49 2.31
N PRO A 16 -2.74 12.72 1.66
CA PRO A 16 -3.54 11.66 1.03
C PRO A 16 -2.79 11.01 -0.15
N ALA A 17 -3.21 9.82 -0.56
CA ALA A 17 -2.58 9.02 -1.63
C ALA A 17 -2.36 9.83 -2.92
N ASP A 18 -3.38 10.61 -3.29
CA ASP A 18 -3.42 11.52 -4.45
C ASP A 18 -2.35 12.61 -4.43
N ALA A 19 -1.73 12.89 -3.29
CA ALA A 19 -0.63 13.85 -3.18
C ALA A 19 0.76 13.20 -3.42
N ILE A 20 0.81 11.88 -3.63
CA ILE A 20 2.03 11.09 -3.79
C ILE A 20 2.02 10.31 -5.11
N PHE A 21 0.88 9.78 -5.53
CA PHE A 21 0.71 9.01 -6.76
C PHE A 21 -0.25 9.72 -7.70
N ASP A 22 0.19 9.95 -8.94
CA ASP A 22 -0.68 10.42 -10.02
C ASP A 22 -1.36 9.23 -10.70
N TYR A 23 -2.46 9.47 -11.40
CA TYR A 23 -3.10 8.43 -12.20
C TYR A 23 -2.19 8.04 -13.37
N PRO A 24 -1.98 6.74 -13.68
CA PRO A 24 -2.63 5.53 -13.14
C PRO A 24 -1.77 4.75 -12.14
N ASP A 25 -0.76 5.37 -11.53
CA ASP A 25 0.13 4.67 -10.59
C ASP A 25 -0.55 4.36 -9.25
N ASP A 26 -1.60 5.10 -8.90
CA ASP A 26 -2.52 4.82 -7.79
C ASP A 26 -3.12 3.40 -7.88
N LEU A 27 -3.58 3.00 -9.08
CA LEU A 27 -4.16 1.68 -9.31
C LEU A 27 -3.12 0.57 -9.13
N LYS A 28 -1.91 0.76 -9.68
CA LYS A 28 -0.83 -0.24 -9.52
C LYS A 28 -0.41 -0.36 -8.06
N PHE A 29 -0.38 0.76 -7.34
CA PHE A 29 -0.09 0.78 -5.93
C PHE A 29 -1.17 0.01 -5.15
N HIS A 30 -2.45 0.24 -5.43
CA HIS A 30 -3.56 -0.49 -4.82
C HIS A 30 -3.46 -2.00 -5.06
N SER A 31 -3.28 -2.42 -6.31
CA SER A 31 -3.11 -3.84 -6.67
C SER A 31 -1.89 -4.46 -5.99
N SER A 32 -0.76 -3.75 -5.94
CA SER A 32 0.47 -4.27 -5.32
C SER A 32 0.33 -4.43 -3.81
N MET A 33 -0.21 -3.42 -3.11
CA MET A 33 -0.44 -3.51 -1.66
C MET A 33 -1.43 -4.63 -1.33
N THR A 34 -2.44 -4.84 -2.17
CA THR A 34 -3.40 -5.95 -2.03
C THR A 34 -2.72 -7.31 -2.15
N LEU A 35 -1.91 -7.50 -3.21
CA LEU A 35 -1.19 -8.75 -3.43
C LEU A 35 -0.22 -9.06 -2.28
N PHE A 36 0.55 -8.06 -1.83
CA PHE A 36 1.55 -8.29 -0.78
C PHE A 36 0.94 -8.38 0.62
N ALA A 37 -0.21 -7.74 0.88
CA ALA A 37 -0.96 -7.97 2.12
C ALA A 37 -1.45 -9.43 2.23
N ASP A 38 -1.77 -10.07 1.12
CA ASP A 38 -2.16 -11.49 1.09
C ASP A 38 -0.95 -12.44 1.15
N VAL A 39 0.10 -12.17 0.36
CA VAL A 39 1.28 -13.05 0.26
C VAL A 39 2.20 -12.96 1.48
N ALA A 40 2.26 -11.80 2.14
CA ALA A 40 3.13 -11.54 3.30
C ALA A 40 2.32 -10.88 4.44
N PRO A 41 1.37 -11.59 5.06
CA PRO A 41 0.48 -11.03 6.07
C PRO A 41 1.21 -10.60 7.36
N ASP A 42 2.37 -11.19 7.64
CA ASP A 42 3.23 -10.78 8.77
C ASP A 42 3.90 -9.40 8.53
N GLU A 43 3.95 -8.93 7.29
CA GLU A 43 4.49 -7.62 6.92
C GLU A 43 3.38 -6.56 6.94
N ALA A 44 3.06 -6.07 8.14
CA ALA A 44 1.97 -5.13 8.39
C ALA A 44 2.01 -3.83 7.55
N VAL A 45 3.16 -3.51 6.94
CA VAL A 45 3.36 -2.33 6.08
C VAL A 45 2.38 -2.30 4.91
N PHE A 46 2.03 -3.45 4.31
CA PHE A 46 1.14 -3.48 3.15
C PHE A 46 -0.31 -3.18 3.54
N GLN A 47 -0.80 -3.77 4.63
CA GLN A 47 -2.12 -3.44 5.17
C GLN A 47 -2.17 -1.99 5.65
N THR A 48 -1.10 -1.48 6.28
CA THR A 48 -1.01 -0.07 6.69
C THR A 48 -1.15 0.88 5.51
N CYS A 49 -0.58 0.54 4.34
CA CYS A 49 -0.77 1.31 3.12
C CYS A 49 -2.23 1.25 2.63
N LEU A 50 -2.89 0.09 2.69
CA LEU A 50 -4.32 -0.04 2.36
C LEU A 50 -5.19 0.80 3.30
N ASP A 51 -4.97 0.72 4.61
CA ASP A 51 -5.70 1.50 5.62
C ASP A 51 -5.56 3.01 5.37
N ARG A 52 -4.35 3.44 5.02
CA ARG A 52 -4.03 4.85 4.83
C ARG A 52 -4.58 5.44 3.53
N PHE A 53 -4.52 4.68 2.45
CA PHE A 53 -4.73 5.21 1.11
C PHE A 53 -6.02 4.71 0.44
N PHE A 54 -6.59 3.61 0.94
CA PHE A 54 -7.73 2.92 0.34
C PHE A 54 -8.79 2.49 1.36
N ASP A 55 -8.83 3.13 2.54
CA ASP A 55 -9.78 2.83 3.63
C ASP A 55 -9.75 1.34 4.06
N GLY A 56 -8.57 0.74 4.00
CA GLY A 56 -8.33 -0.67 4.33
C GLY A 56 -8.81 -1.66 3.28
N ALA A 57 -9.44 -1.19 2.20
CA ALA A 57 -9.97 -2.04 1.14
C ALA A 57 -8.87 -2.48 0.18
N GLY A 58 -8.85 -3.77 -0.17
CA GLY A 58 -8.03 -4.31 -1.25
C GLY A 58 -8.63 -4.02 -2.64
N ASP A 59 -7.77 -4.06 -3.66
CA ASP A 59 -8.15 -3.93 -5.06
C ASP A 59 -9.01 -5.13 -5.49
N PRO A 60 -10.29 -4.92 -5.87
CA PRO A 60 -11.18 -6.01 -6.23
C PRO A 60 -10.68 -6.85 -7.41
N ALA A 61 -9.97 -6.23 -8.36
CA ALA A 61 -9.44 -6.95 -9.52
C ALA A 61 -8.30 -7.90 -9.15
N THR A 62 -7.46 -7.50 -8.19
CA THR A 62 -6.41 -8.34 -7.62
C THR A 62 -6.99 -9.45 -6.76
N LEU A 63 -7.94 -9.13 -5.87
CA LEU A 63 -8.63 -10.10 -5.02
C LEU A 63 -9.34 -11.21 -5.82
N ALA A 64 -9.82 -10.91 -7.02
CA ALA A 64 -10.46 -11.90 -7.89
C ALA A 64 -9.48 -12.87 -8.58
N ARG A 65 -8.16 -12.66 -8.44
CA ARG A 65 -7.10 -13.42 -9.13
C ARG A 65 -6.15 -14.17 -8.19
N ILE A 66 -6.16 -13.82 -6.90
CA ILE A 66 -5.50 -14.58 -5.83
C ILE A 66 -6.45 -15.69 -5.36
#